data_AF-A0A7C6EX74-F1
#
_entry.id   AF-A0A7C6EX74-F1
#
_cell.length_a   1.000
_cell.length_b   1.000
_cell.length_c   1.000
_cell.angle_alpha   90.00
_cell.angle_beta   90.00
_cell.angle_gamma   90.00
#
_symmetry.space_group_name_H-M   'P 1'
#
loop_
_entity.id
_entity.type
_entity.pdbx_description
1 polymer ?
#
loop_
_entity_poly.entity_id
_entity_poly.type
_entity_poly.pdbx_seq_one_letter_code
_entity_poly.pdbx_strand_id
1 'polypeptide(L)'
;MGSTTCENFANRCTPLLSARGNRLMMAEFNNQKTKLFSMLTEKQYTQIRACSKDEESFNTLIDILSSQQKSLEHAKSEFFSVIGHELRTPLTAIQGSLALLAREVPGPLPEKARKMVEIAIDNSVRLRDLINYFLDLQMLESGEVKLQLQPVELQPLLNQAVTNLKPFAARRQIELALHAAAQNIWVKADSDRLMQVISNLLSNAIKFSPSSSRITVTIDSDGTTGRFSIADQGPGISQSLQPFIFDKFVQADVADDRKSGGTGLGLSICKAIVEQHDGKIGF
;
A
#
# COMPACT_ATOMS: atom_id res chain seq x y z
N MET A 1 -46.36 -0.93 -43.59
CA MET A 1 -46.91 0.29 -42.96
C MET A 1 -47.08 -0.03 -41.48
N GLY A 2 -46.10 0.09 -40.58
CA GLY A 2 -44.98 1.02 -40.54
C GLY A 2 -45.36 2.18 -39.63
N SER A 3 -44.70 2.25 -38.46
CA SER A 3 -44.59 3.39 -37.53
C SER A 3 -45.90 3.97 -36.94
N THR A 4 -46.28 3.58 -35.72
CA THR A 4 -46.96 4.54 -34.78
C THR A 4 -47.13 4.06 -33.32
N THR A 5 -46.71 2.86 -32.92
CA THR A 5 -46.96 2.37 -31.55
C THR A 5 -45.74 2.34 -30.60
N CYS A 6 -44.52 2.64 -31.05
CA CYS A 6 -43.36 2.80 -30.14
C CYS A 6 -43.01 4.26 -29.78
N GLU A 7 -43.43 5.26 -30.57
CA GLU A 7 -43.12 6.68 -30.28
C GLU A 7 -44.07 7.32 -29.26
N ASN A 8 -45.23 6.71 -29.00
CA ASN A 8 -46.23 7.25 -28.07
C ASN A 8 -46.01 6.88 -26.59
N PHE A 9 -45.06 5.99 -26.28
CA PHE A 9 -44.69 5.68 -24.89
C PHE A 9 -43.51 6.54 -24.40
N ALA A 10 -42.59 6.91 -25.29
CA ALA A 10 -41.45 7.78 -24.97
C ALA A 10 -41.87 9.24 -24.69
N ASN A 11 -42.93 9.73 -25.35
CA ASN A 11 -43.37 11.13 -25.22
C ASN A 11 -44.43 11.39 -24.14
N ARG A 12 -44.79 10.39 -23.33
CA ARG A 12 -45.71 10.56 -22.17
C ARG A 12 -45.01 10.58 -20.81
N CYS A 13 -43.68 10.46 -20.77
CA CYS A 13 -42.89 10.46 -19.53
C CYS A 13 -42.04 11.72 -19.31
N THR A 14 -42.54 12.87 -19.75
CA THR A 14 -42.04 14.19 -19.32
C THR A 14 -43.24 15.12 -19.32
N PRO A 15 -43.84 15.46 -18.16
CA PRO A 15 -43.12 16.15 -17.08
C PRO A 15 -43.76 15.97 -15.68
N LEU A 16 -43.19 15.17 -14.78
CA LEU A 16 -43.52 15.20 -13.34
C LEU A 16 -42.55 14.28 -12.59
N LEU A 17 -41.43 14.84 -12.13
CA LEU A 17 -40.71 14.46 -10.91
C LEU A 17 -39.47 15.36 -10.82
N SER A 18 -39.49 16.24 -9.83
CA SER A 18 -38.54 17.31 -9.60
C SER A 18 -37.08 16.82 -9.54
N ALA A 19 -36.25 17.39 -10.41
CA ALA A 19 -34.88 16.98 -10.72
C ALA A 19 -33.82 17.29 -9.62
N ARG A 20 -34.19 17.24 -8.34
CA ARG A 20 -33.27 17.52 -7.22
C ARG A 20 -33.17 16.40 -6.17
N GLY A 21 -34.19 15.55 -6.02
CA GLY A 21 -34.15 14.38 -5.11
C GLY A 21 -33.48 13.14 -5.73
N ASN A 22 -33.73 12.87 -7.02
CA ASN A 22 -33.25 11.65 -7.67
C ASN A 22 -31.75 11.65 -8.02
N ARG A 23 -31.08 12.82 -8.05
CA ARG A 23 -29.64 12.88 -8.36
C ARG A 23 -28.77 12.41 -7.19
N LEU A 24 -29.15 12.72 -5.94
CA LEU A 24 -28.46 12.18 -4.76
C LEU A 24 -28.74 10.68 -4.63
N MET A 25 -29.98 10.24 -4.81
CA MET A 25 -30.36 8.83 -4.72
C MET A 25 -29.69 7.99 -5.83
N MET A 26 -29.64 8.49 -7.07
CA MET A 26 -28.92 7.81 -8.17
C MET A 26 -27.40 7.88 -8.03
N ALA A 27 -26.85 8.91 -7.38
CA ALA A 27 -25.43 8.99 -7.06
C ALA A 27 -25.04 8.03 -5.92
N GLU A 28 -25.86 7.93 -4.86
CA GLU A 28 -25.71 6.91 -3.80
C GLU A 28 -25.89 5.50 -4.36
N PHE A 29 -26.88 5.31 -5.23
CA PHE A 29 -27.14 4.04 -5.91
C PHE A 29 -25.99 3.65 -6.87
N ASN A 30 -25.45 4.60 -7.64
CA ASN A 30 -24.27 4.35 -8.46
C ASN A 30 -23.02 4.12 -7.61
N ASN A 31 -22.87 4.80 -6.47
CA ASN A 31 -21.72 4.62 -5.58
C ASN A 31 -21.77 3.26 -4.86
N GLN A 32 -22.97 2.82 -4.42
CA GLN A 32 -23.19 1.45 -3.95
C GLN A 32 -22.97 0.44 -5.06
N LYS A 33 -23.48 0.69 -6.27
CA LYS A 33 -23.28 -0.17 -7.46
C LYS A 33 -21.80 -0.30 -7.82
N THR A 34 -21.00 0.77 -7.76
CA THR A 34 -19.55 0.75 -8.01
C THR A 34 -18.80 -0.01 -6.91
N LYS A 35 -19.15 0.17 -5.64
CA LYS A 35 -18.62 -0.65 -4.53
C LYS A 35 -18.97 -2.13 -4.67
N LEU A 36 -20.16 -2.44 -5.18
CA LEU A 36 -20.60 -3.82 -5.42
C LEU A 36 -19.89 -4.45 -6.62
N PHE A 37 -19.66 -3.66 -7.69
CA PHE A 37 -18.89 -4.07 -8.86
C PHE A 37 -17.43 -4.35 -8.56
N SER A 38 -16.85 -3.72 -7.53
CA SER A 38 -15.51 -4.09 -7.06
C SER A 38 -15.45 -5.43 -6.32
N MET A 39 -16.59 -5.94 -5.83
CA MET A 39 -16.66 -7.18 -5.05
C MET A 39 -17.04 -8.41 -5.89
N LEU A 40 -17.82 -8.21 -6.97
CA LEU A 40 -18.28 -9.27 -7.88
C LEU A 40 -17.81 -8.99 -9.31
N THR A 41 -17.31 -10.02 -10.00
CA THR A 41 -16.99 -9.91 -11.43
C THR A 41 -18.26 -9.64 -12.24
N GLU A 42 -18.16 -8.94 -13.38
CA GLU A 42 -19.29 -8.69 -14.30
C GLU A 42 -20.09 -9.96 -14.62
N LYS A 43 -19.37 -11.09 -14.75
CA LYS A 43 -19.95 -12.40 -15.03
C LYS A 43 -20.83 -12.92 -13.89
N GLN A 44 -20.42 -12.74 -12.64
CA GLN A 44 -21.18 -13.14 -11.46
C GLN A 44 -22.42 -12.27 -11.27
N TYR A 45 -22.28 -10.95 -11.44
CA TYR A 45 -23.42 -10.02 -11.33
C TYR A 45 -24.52 -10.36 -12.34
N THR A 46 -24.12 -10.62 -13.60
CA THR A 46 -25.05 -10.98 -14.67
C THR A 46 -25.73 -12.33 -14.42
N GLN A 47 -25.01 -13.32 -13.86
CA GLN A 47 -25.58 -14.60 -13.46
C GLN A 47 -26.58 -14.47 -12.30
N ILE A 48 -26.25 -13.69 -11.26
CA ILE A 48 -27.14 -13.46 -10.11
C ILE A 48 -28.40 -12.73 -10.56
N ARG A 49 -28.26 -11.71 -11.42
CA ARG A 49 -29.38 -10.98 -12.05
C ARG A 49 -30.27 -11.92 -12.88
N ALA A 50 -29.69 -12.88 -13.59
CA ALA A 50 -30.43 -13.86 -14.38
C ALA A 50 -31.14 -14.92 -13.52
N CYS A 51 -30.63 -15.21 -12.32
CA CYS A 51 -31.23 -16.17 -11.38
C CYS A 51 -32.25 -15.55 -10.42
N SER A 52 -32.23 -14.22 -10.22
CA SER A 52 -33.19 -13.51 -9.38
C SER A 52 -34.52 -13.27 -10.10
N LYS A 53 -35.64 -13.58 -9.44
CA LYS A 53 -37.00 -13.43 -10.00
C LYS A 53 -37.53 -12.00 -9.95
N ASP A 54 -37.04 -11.22 -9.00
CA ASP A 54 -37.43 -9.84 -8.72
C ASP A 54 -36.27 -9.08 -8.07
N GLU A 55 -36.44 -7.77 -7.91
CA GLU A 55 -35.42 -6.86 -7.38
C GLU A 55 -35.10 -7.12 -5.89
N GLU A 56 -36.08 -7.58 -5.11
CA GLU A 56 -35.91 -7.87 -3.69
C GLU A 56 -35.07 -9.15 -3.47
N SER A 57 -35.35 -10.19 -4.26
CA SER A 57 -34.58 -11.43 -4.32
C SER A 57 -33.15 -11.19 -4.80
N PHE A 58 -32.97 -10.31 -5.79
CA PHE A 58 -31.65 -9.89 -6.26
C PHE A 58 -30.83 -9.23 -5.15
N ASN A 59 -31.41 -8.23 -4.47
CA ASN A 59 -30.75 -7.54 -3.37
C ASN A 59 -30.40 -8.48 -2.22
N THR A 60 -31.30 -9.40 -1.88
CA THR A 60 -31.06 -10.40 -0.82
C THR A 60 -29.89 -11.33 -1.17
N LEU A 61 -29.83 -11.84 -2.41
CA LEU A 61 -28.72 -12.70 -2.86
C LEU A 61 -27.38 -11.96 -2.83
N ILE A 62 -27.38 -10.70 -3.26
CA ILE A 62 -26.22 -9.82 -3.20
C ILE A 62 -25.77 -9.58 -1.76
N ASP A 63 -26.69 -9.33 -0.83
CA ASP A 63 -26.37 -9.10 0.57
C ASP A 63 -25.77 -10.34 1.23
N ILE A 64 -26.33 -11.52 0.93
CA ILE A 64 -25.80 -12.81 1.42
C ILE A 64 -24.38 -13.03 0.88
N LEU A 65 -24.16 -12.87 -0.42
CA LEU A 65 -22.84 -13.06 -1.03
C LEU A 65 -21.82 -12.05 -0.50
N SER A 66 -22.22 -10.79 -0.36
CA SER A 66 -21.37 -9.73 0.21
C SER A 66 -21.02 -10.03 1.67
N SER A 67 -21.97 -10.54 2.45
CA SER A 67 -21.74 -10.97 3.83
C SER A 67 -20.79 -12.17 3.92
N GLN A 68 -20.97 -13.18 3.07
CA GLN A 68 -20.08 -14.34 2.98
C GLN A 68 -18.66 -13.93 2.59
N GLN A 69 -18.51 -13.06 1.60
CA GLN A 69 -17.21 -12.57 1.15
C GLN A 69 -16.50 -11.78 2.26
N LYS A 70 -17.22 -10.89 2.96
CA LYS A 70 -16.68 -10.20 4.15
C LYS A 70 -16.24 -11.17 5.24
N SER A 71 -17.03 -12.19 5.53
CA SER A 71 -16.67 -13.19 6.55
C SER A 71 -15.42 -13.99 6.17
N LEU A 72 -15.23 -14.26 4.88
CA LEU A 72 -14.06 -14.96 4.36
C LEU A 72 -12.81 -14.07 4.41
N GLU A 73 -12.93 -12.79 4.07
CA GLU A 73 -11.84 -11.84 4.20
C GLU A 73 -11.45 -11.61 5.67
N HIS A 74 -12.42 -11.60 6.60
CA HIS A 74 -12.16 -11.58 8.04
C HIS A 74 -11.38 -12.79 8.52
N ALA A 75 -11.83 -13.98 8.15
CA ALA A 75 -11.15 -15.22 8.52
C ALA A 75 -9.70 -15.27 7.98
N LYS A 76 -9.48 -14.79 6.75
CA LYS A 76 -8.12 -14.65 6.18
C LYS A 76 -7.26 -13.67 6.97
N SER A 77 -7.80 -12.49 7.26
CA SER A 77 -7.12 -11.43 8.00
C SER A 77 -6.68 -11.91 9.39
N GLU A 78 -7.58 -12.56 10.13
CA GLU A 78 -7.30 -13.17 11.43
C GLU A 78 -6.23 -14.27 11.32
N PHE A 79 -6.34 -15.14 10.32
CA PHE A 79 -5.35 -16.20 10.06
C PHE A 79 -3.95 -15.64 9.80
N PHE A 80 -3.83 -14.60 8.96
CA PHE A 80 -2.53 -13.97 8.70
C PHE A 80 -1.98 -13.28 9.94
N SER A 81 -2.83 -12.60 10.72
CA SER A 81 -2.41 -11.99 12.00
C SER A 81 -1.80 -13.03 12.97
N VAL A 82 -2.48 -14.17 13.15
CA VAL A 82 -2.00 -15.28 13.98
C VAL A 82 -0.68 -15.83 13.46
N ILE A 83 -0.58 -16.16 12.16
CA ILE A 83 0.67 -16.64 11.57
C ILE A 83 1.80 -15.63 11.75
N GLY A 84 1.51 -14.33 11.63
CA GLY A 84 2.50 -13.30 11.83
C GLY A 84 3.11 -13.29 13.23
N HIS A 85 2.28 -13.48 14.25
CA HIS A 85 2.75 -13.63 15.63
C HIS A 85 3.60 -14.89 15.81
N GLU A 86 3.11 -16.03 15.30
CA GLU A 86 3.78 -17.33 15.41
C GLU A 86 5.10 -17.38 14.65
N LEU A 87 5.28 -16.60 13.57
CA LEU A 87 6.54 -16.48 12.84
C LEU A 87 7.52 -15.49 13.48
N ARG A 88 7.02 -14.41 14.09
CA ARG A 88 7.87 -13.38 14.71
C ARG A 88 8.63 -13.91 15.92
N THR A 89 7.99 -14.76 16.71
CA THR A 89 8.56 -15.36 17.93
C THR A 89 9.84 -16.18 17.68
N PRO A 90 9.84 -17.23 16.83
CA PRO A 90 11.04 -18.01 16.54
C PRO A 90 12.12 -17.19 15.84
N LEU A 91 11.72 -16.23 15.00
CA LEU A 91 12.68 -15.36 14.32
C LEU A 91 13.39 -14.40 15.28
N THR A 92 12.67 -13.89 16.29
CA THR A 92 13.26 -13.08 17.36
C THR A 92 14.27 -13.91 18.17
N ALA A 93 13.98 -15.17 18.46
CA ALA A 93 14.90 -16.07 19.14
C ALA A 93 16.18 -16.36 18.32
N ILE A 94 16.04 -16.55 17.00
CA ILE A 94 17.17 -16.69 16.07
C ILE A 94 18.03 -15.42 16.07
N GLN A 95 17.39 -14.24 15.94
CA GLN A 95 18.08 -12.94 15.97
C GLN A 95 18.81 -12.71 17.30
N GLY A 96 18.19 -13.06 18.42
CA GLY A 96 18.82 -12.97 19.74
C GLY A 96 20.06 -13.86 19.85
N SER A 97 19.96 -15.11 19.40
CA SER A 97 21.08 -16.06 19.42
C SER A 97 22.24 -15.58 18.54
N LEU A 98 21.94 -15.06 17.34
CA LEU A 98 22.94 -14.50 16.44
C LEU A 98 23.57 -13.22 16.99
N ALA A 99 22.80 -12.37 17.66
CA ALA A 99 23.32 -11.16 18.30
C ALA A 99 24.27 -11.48 19.47
N LEU A 100 24.00 -12.55 20.23
CA LEU A 100 24.92 -13.03 21.27
C LEU A 100 26.23 -13.56 20.68
N LEU A 101 26.14 -14.30 19.56
CA LEU A 101 27.32 -14.77 18.83
C LEU A 101 28.14 -13.60 18.27
N ALA A 102 27.49 -12.62 17.65
CA ALA A 102 28.16 -11.43 17.10
C ALA A 102 28.86 -10.58 18.17
N ARG A 103 28.34 -10.60 19.41
CA ARG A 103 28.95 -9.95 20.58
C ARG A 103 30.00 -10.82 21.28
N GLU A 104 30.29 -12.00 20.74
CA GLU A 104 31.27 -12.96 21.25
C GLU A 104 31.01 -13.36 22.73
N VAL A 105 29.74 -13.33 23.17
CA VAL A 105 29.35 -13.66 24.56
C VAL A 105 29.75 -15.09 24.95
N PRO A 106 29.58 -16.12 24.10
CA PRO A 106 30.03 -17.48 24.41
C PRO A 106 31.56 -17.65 24.32
N GLY A 107 32.29 -16.66 23.82
CA GLY A 107 33.72 -16.70 23.54
C GLY A 107 34.07 -16.11 22.18
N PRO A 108 35.38 -15.86 21.93
CA PRO A 108 35.85 -15.24 20.70
C PRO A 108 35.58 -16.11 19.47
N LEU A 109 35.14 -15.49 18.37
CA LEU A 109 34.86 -16.19 17.12
C LEU A 109 36.04 -16.07 16.15
N PRO A 110 36.44 -17.18 15.48
CA PRO A 110 37.34 -17.12 14.35
C PRO A 110 36.79 -16.18 13.25
N GLU A 111 37.66 -15.49 12.53
CA GLU A 111 37.30 -14.52 11.47
C GLU A 111 36.24 -15.04 10.49
N LYS A 112 36.38 -16.30 10.04
CA LYS A 112 35.43 -16.94 9.14
C LYS A 112 34.04 -17.13 9.78
N ALA A 113 33.99 -17.50 11.06
CA ALA A 113 32.75 -17.66 11.79
C ALA A 113 32.05 -16.32 12.01
N ARG A 114 32.79 -15.25 12.29
CA ARG A 114 32.23 -13.89 12.42
C ARG A 114 31.52 -13.44 11.14
N LYS A 115 32.16 -13.63 9.99
CA LYS A 115 31.56 -13.35 8.68
C LYS A 115 30.30 -14.17 8.41
N MET A 116 30.28 -15.44 8.82
CA MET A 116 29.09 -16.28 8.68
C MET A 116 27.94 -15.81 9.60
N VAL A 117 28.24 -15.37 10.82
CA VAL A 117 27.26 -14.80 11.75
C VAL A 117 26.69 -13.49 11.19
N GLU A 118 27.52 -12.60 10.64
CA GLU A 118 27.06 -11.38 9.97
C GLU A 118 26.09 -11.70 8.82
N ILE A 119 26.44 -12.66 7.95
CA ILE A 119 25.56 -13.12 6.87
C ILE A 119 24.24 -13.68 7.42
N ALA A 120 24.28 -14.47 8.50
CA ALA A 120 23.10 -15.03 9.12
C ALA A 120 22.19 -13.94 9.73
N ILE A 121 22.77 -12.93 10.36
CA ILE A 121 22.04 -11.76 10.88
C ILE A 121 21.33 -11.05 9.73
N ASP A 122 22.06 -10.72 8.67
CA ASP A 122 21.50 -10.03 7.50
C ASP A 122 20.34 -10.83 6.89
N ASN A 123 20.48 -12.14 6.74
CA ASN A 123 19.41 -13.00 6.23
C ASN A 123 18.21 -13.09 7.17
N SER A 124 18.43 -13.14 8.49
CA SER A 124 17.33 -13.16 9.47
C SER A 124 16.53 -11.85 9.44
N VAL A 125 17.21 -10.71 9.28
CA VAL A 125 16.59 -9.40 9.12
C VAL A 125 15.77 -9.34 7.85
N ARG A 126 16.34 -9.77 6.72
CA ARG A 126 15.62 -9.85 5.43
C ARG A 126 14.38 -10.72 5.51
N LEU A 127 14.47 -11.89 6.16
CA LEU A 127 13.32 -12.80 6.34
C LEU A 127 12.23 -12.16 7.19
N ARG A 128 12.60 -11.46 8.27
CA ARG A 128 11.64 -10.73 9.12
C ARG A 128 10.89 -9.68 8.32
N ASP A 129 11.61 -8.90 7.54
CA ASP A 129 11.04 -7.82 6.76
C ASP A 129 10.13 -8.38 5.65
N LEU A 130 10.52 -9.50 5.00
CA LEU A 130 9.66 -10.24 4.06
C LEU A 130 8.34 -10.68 4.69
N ILE A 131 8.40 -11.29 5.88
CA ILE A 131 7.20 -11.75 6.60
C ILE A 131 6.32 -10.56 6.95
N ASN A 132 6.89 -9.49 7.51
CA ASN A 132 6.12 -8.29 7.85
C ASN A 132 5.46 -7.66 6.62
N TYR A 133 6.19 -7.50 5.51
CA TYR A 133 5.62 -6.96 4.28
C TYR A 133 4.54 -7.86 3.67
N PHE A 134 4.71 -9.18 3.72
CA PHE A 134 3.68 -10.11 3.28
C PHE A 134 2.40 -9.98 4.10
N LEU A 135 2.53 -9.95 5.42
CA LEU A 135 1.39 -9.80 6.34
C LEU A 135 0.70 -8.46 6.19
N ASP A 136 1.46 -7.37 6.12
CA ASP A 136 0.92 -6.02 5.87
C ASP A 136 0.12 -6.00 4.57
N LEU A 137 0.65 -6.62 3.51
CA LEU A 137 -0.05 -6.71 2.25
C LEU A 137 -1.36 -7.50 2.39
N GLN A 138 -1.35 -8.65 3.04
CA GLN A 138 -2.57 -9.44 3.25
C GLN A 138 -3.62 -8.67 4.07
N MET A 139 -3.20 -7.93 5.09
CA MET A 139 -4.10 -7.11 5.91
C MET A 139 -4.66 -5.90 5.13
N LEU A 140 -3.85 -5.28 4.26
CA LEU A 140 -4.32 -4.19 3.41
C LEU A 140 -5.30 -4.68 2.33
N GLU A 141 -5.11 -5.89 1.80
CA GLU A 141 -5.97 -6.48 0.77
C GLU A 141 -7.33 -6.95 1.29
N SER A 142 -7.42 -7.40 2.55
CA SER A 142 -8.70 -7.81 3.14
C SER A 142 -9.67 -6.63 3.31
N GLY A 143 -9.19 -5.38 3.19
CA GLY A 143 -9.99 -4.17 3.39
C GLY A 143 -10.43 -3.95 4.84
N GLU A 144 -9.93 -4.76 5.77
CA GLU A 144 -10.32 -4.72 7.19
C GLU A 144 -9.49 -3.74 8.01
N VAL A 145 -8.34 -3.32 7.50
CA VAL A 145 -7.53 -2.28 8.12
C VAL A 145 -8.30 -0.96 8.01
N LYS A 146 -9.05 -0.63 9.06
CA LYS A 146 -9.66 0.68 9.21
C LYS A 146 -8.56 1.69 9.50
N LEU A 147 -8.26 2.53 8.50
CA LEU A 147 -7.38 3.67 8.67
C LEU A 147 -7.88 4.59 9.79
N GLN A 148 -6.98 4.98 10.68
CA GLN A 148 -7.26 5.96 11.72
C GLN A 148 -7.04 7.36 11.17
N LEU A 149 -7.97 7.80 10.32
CA LEU A 149 -7.88 9.08 9.63
C LEU A 149 -8.02 10.26 10.59
N GLN A 150 -6.94 11.01 10.77
CA GLN A 150 -6.88 12.22 11.58
C GLN A 150 -6.20 13.37 10.79
N PRO A 151 -6.37 14.64 11.20
CA PRO A 151 -5.57 15.73 10.65
C PRO A 151 -4.09 15.51 10.99
N VAL A 152 -3.26 15.38 9.95
CA VAL A 152 -1.81 15.17 10.06
C VAL A 152 -1.10 16.28 9.30
N GLU A 153 -0.17 16.94 9.97
CA GLU A 153 0.74 17.87 9.31
C GLU A 153 1.89 17.10 8.65
N LEU A 154 2.10 17.30 7.34
CA LEU A 154 3.09 16.53 6.57
C LEU A 154 4.53 16.84 6.97
N GLN A 155 4.84 18.09 7.32
CA GLN A 155 6.22 18.51 7.59
C GLN A 155 6.82 17.85 8.84
N PRO A 156 6.14 17.82 10.01
CA PRO A 156 6.62 17.05 11.17
C PRO A 156 6.82 15.57 10.85
N LEU A 157 5.89 14.97 10.10
CA LEU A 157 5.94 13.55 9.74
C LEU A 157 7.17 13.22 8.89
N LEU A 158 7.46 14.03 7.87
CA LEU A 158 8.63 13.86 7.01
C LEU A 158 9.94 14.15 7.75
N ASN A 159 9.96 15.14 8.65
CA ASN A 159 11.12 15.40 9.52
C ASN A 159 11.46 14.20 10.40
N GLN A 160 10.43 13.57 10.98
CA GLN A 160 10.60 12.37 11.79
C GLN A 160 11.15 11.22 10.95
N ALA A 161 10.62 10.97 9.75
CA ALA A 161 11.11 9.93 8.85
C ALA A 161 12.57 10.14 8.43
N VAL A 162 12.92 11.38 8.03
CA VAL A 162 14.30 11.76 7.68
C VAL A 162 15.22 11.53 8.87
N THR A 163 14.80 11.93 10.08
CA THR A 163 15.58 11.74 11.30
C THR A 163 15.81 10.26 11.61
N ASN A 164 14.79 9.42 11.47
CA ASN A 164 14.88 7.98 11.68
C ASN A 164 15.85 7.29 10.70
N LEU A 165 15.92 7.78 9.46
CA LEU A 165 16.74 7.18 8.40
C LEU A 165 18.12 7.83 8.24
N LYS A 166 18.41 8.94 8.92
CA LYS A 166 19.76 9.56 8.94
C LYS A 166 20.89 8.58 9.25
N PRO A 167 20.81 7.69 10.26
CA PRO A 167 21.87 6.72 10.53
C PRO A 167 22.10 5.74 9.38
N PHE A 168 21.03 5.31 8.70
CA PHE A 168 21.11 4.40 7.57
C PHE A 168 21.72 5.08 6.34
N ALA A 169 21.29 6.31 6.04
CA ALA A 169 21.87 7.13 4.98
C ALA A 169 23.36 7.43 5.23
N ALA A 170 23.73 7.76 6.47
CA ALA A 170 25.13 8.03 6.84
C ALA A 170 26.05 6.83 6.61
N ARG A 171 25.59 5.60 6.93
CA ARG A 171 26.34 4.36 6.65
C ARG A 171 26.60 4.14 5.16
N ARG A 172 25.73 4.68 4.29
CA ARG A 172 25.87 4.65 2.84
C ARG A 172 26.47 5.93 2.24
N GLN A 173 26.89 6.88 3.08
CA GLN A 173 27.44 8.17 2.68
C GLN A 173 26.45 9.00 1.84
N ILE A 174 25.17 8.97 2.18
CA ILE A 174 24.11 9.70 1.46
C ILE A 174 23.61 10.87 2.32
N GLU A 175 23.48 12.04 1.72
CA GLU A 175 22.89 13.23 2.33
C GLU A 175 21.35 13.19 2.20
N LEU A 176 20.63 13.34 3.31
CA LEU A 176 19.17 13.53 3.30
C LEU A 176 18.84 15.01 3.51
N ALA A 177 18.20 15.63 2.53
CA ALA A 177 17.77 17.03 2.59
C ALA A 177 16.25 17.14 2.51
N LEU A 178 15.63 17.78 3.52
CA LEU A 178 14.20 18.13 3.49
C LEU A 178 14.04 19.60 3.10
N HIS A 179 13.36 19.84 2.00
CA HIS A 179 12.98 21.16 1.51
C HIS A 179 11.46 21.32 1.64
N ALA A 180 11.03 21.99 2.70
CA ALA A 180 9.64 22.38 2.90
C ALA A 180 9.46 23.84 2.46
N ALA A 181 9.01 24.06 1.22
CA ALA A 181 8.76 25.41 0.71
C ALA A 181 7.47 26.00 1.31
N ALA A 182 6.47 25.16 1.60
CA ALA A 182 5.22 25.53 2.23
C ALA A 182 5.16 24.97 3.66
N GLN A 183 4.83 25.84 4.62
CA GLN A 183 4.56 25.47 6.01
C GLN A 183 3.07 25.17 6.18
N ASN A 184 2.71 24.34 7.16
CA ASN A 184 1.32 24.03 7.53
C ASN A 184 0.50 23.31 6.45
N ILE A 185 1.05 22.29 5.78
CA ILE A 185 0.26 21.41 4.90
C ILE A 185 -0.35 20.28 5.75
N TRP A 186 -1.67 20.32 5.89
CA TRP A 186 -2.46 19.35 6.63
C TRP A 186 -3.21 18.41 5.68
N VAL A 187 -3.17 17.12 5.96
CA VAL A 187 -3.92 16.09 5.24
C VAL A 187 -4.75 15.27 6.23
N LYS A 188 -5.87 14.69 5.76
CA LYS A 188 -6.63 13.72 6.55
C LYS A 188 -6.06 12.33 6.29
N ALA A 189 -5.30 11.80 7.24
CA ALA A 189 -4.57 10.56 7.05
C ALA A 189 -4.34 9.77 8.34
N ASP A 190 -4.00 8.50 8.18
CA ASP A 190 -3.42 7.66 9.21
C ASP A 190 -1.91 7.92 9.25
N SER A 191 -1.43 8.51 10.35
CA SER A 191 -0.04 8.94 10.49
C SER A 191 0.95 7.78 10.43
N ASP A 192 0.58 6.63 10.99
CA ASP A 192 1.47 5.47 11.08
C ASP A 192 1.61 4.81 9.71
N ARG A 193 0.51 4.70 8.97
CA ARG A 193 0.52 4.19 7.60
C ARG A 193 1.23 5.15 6.64
N LEU A 194 1.07 6.47 6.78
CA LEU A 194 1.87 7.42 6.00
C LEU A 194 3.37 7.36 6.35
N MET A 195 3.73 7.21 7.64
CA MET A 195 5.12 7.02 8.05
C MET A 195 5.73 5.76 7.40
N GLN A 196 4.94 4.69 7.27
CA GLN A 196 5.34 3.47 6.57
C GLN A 196 5.63 3.74 5.08
N VAL A 197 4.76 4.48 4.38
CA VAL A 197 4.98 4.89 2.97
C VAL A 197 6.28 5.69 2.85
N ILE A 198 6.44 6.73 3.66
CA ILE A 198 7.61 7.61 3.61
C ILE A 198 8.90 6.82 3.88
N SER A 199 8.89 5.96 4.89
CA SER A 199 10.06 5.14 5.27
C SER A 199 10.44 4.14 4.17
N ASN A 200 9.46 3.51 3.52
CA ASN A 200 9.70 2.60 2.40
C ASN A 200 10.28 3.35 1.19
N LEU A 201 9.74 4.52 0.84
CA LEU A 201 10.25 5.32 -0.27
C LEU A 201 11.66 5.85 0.00
N LEU A 202 11.92 6.40 1.19
CA LEU A 202 13.25 6.88 1.58
C LEU A 202 14.28 5.75 1.65
N SER A 203 13.92 4.61 2.22
CA SER A 203 14.84 3.46 2.28
C SER A 203 15.18 2.92 0.90
N ASN A 204 14.23 2.89 -0.04
CA ASN A 204 14.50 2.59 -1.45
C ASN A 204 15.46 3.60 -2.07
N ALA A 205 15.20 4.90 -1.91
CA ALA A 205 16.08 5.96 -2.41
C ALA A 205 17.51 5.82 -1.87
N ILE A 206 17.68 5.55 -0.56
CA ILE A 206 18.99 5.31 0.09
C ILE A 206 19.67 4.04 -0.44
N LYS A 207 18.87 3.02 -0.74
CA LYS A 207 19.38 1.72 -1.18
C LYS A 207 19.91 1.73 -2.61
N PHE A 208 19.26 2.49 -3.49
CA PHE A 208 19.59 2.51 -4.92
C PHE A 208 20.42 3.72 -5.34
N SER A 209 20.63 4.70 -4.47
CA SER A 209 21.55 5.80 -4.73
C SER A 209 23.02 5.38 -4.57
N PRO A 210 23.94 5.94 -5.38
CA PRO A 210 25.38 5.79 -5.18
C PRO A 210 25.84 6.49 -3.89
N SER A 211 27.03 6.12 -3.40
CA SER A 211 27.65 6.83 -2.28
C SER A 211 27.98 8.28 -2.64
N SER A 212 28.02 9.16 -1.63
CA SER A 212 28.22 10.61 -1.79
C SER A 212 27.12 11.32 -2.60
N SER A 213 25.93 10.73 -2.71
CA SER A 213 24.77 11.35 -3.34
C SER A 213 23.90 12.13 -2.35
N ARG A 214 22.91 12.85 -2.90
CA ARG A 214 21.87 13.54 -2.13
C ARG A 214 20.49 12.99 -2.49
N ILE A 215 19.67 12.76 -1.46
CA ILE A 215 18.24 12.51 -1.58
C ILE A 215 17.50 13.75 -1.09
N THR A 216 16.58 14.23 -1.92
CA THR A 216 15.81 15.46 -1.68
C THR A 216 14.36 15.10 -1.41
N VAL A 217 13.87 15.47 -0.23
CA VAL A 217 12.46 15.37 0.14
C VAL A 217 11.84 16.74 -0.03
N THR A 218 10.75 16.82 -0.79
CA THR A 218 10.00 18.07 -1.03
C THR A 218 8.56 17.91 -0.58
N ILE A 219 7.94 19.02 -0.20
CA ILE A 219 6.53 19.08 0.17
C ILE A 219 5.91 20.27 -0.55
N ASP A 220 4.77 20.06 -1.16
CA ASP A 220 4.00 21.08 -1.85
C ASP A 220 2.49 20.81 -1.76
N SER A 221 1.66 21.79 -2.11
CA SER A 221 0.21 21.63 -2.16
C SER A 221 -0.40 22.44 -3.31
N ASP A 222 -1.39 21.87 -3.97
CA ASP A 222 -2.23 22.57 -4.96
C ASP A 222 -3.46 23.25 -4.33
N GLY A 223 -3.52 23.33 -2.99
CA GLY A 223 -4.63 23.87 -2.21
C GLY A 223 -5.75 22.86 -1.91
N THR A 224 -5.81 21.73 -2.64
CA THR A 224 -6.78 20.65 -2.40
C THR A 224 -6.11 19.35 -1.96
N THR A 225 -4.86 19.15 -2.36
CA THR A 225 -4.08 17.94 -2.15
C THR A 225 -2.73 18.32 -1.58
N GLY A 226 -2.29 17.60 -0.54
CA GLY A 226 -0.90 17.64 -0.07
C GLY A 226 -0.05 16.65 -0.87
N ARG A 227 1.12 17.07 -1.34
CA ARG A 227 2.07 16.23 -2.06
C ARG A 227 3.41 16.25 -1.34
N PHE A 228 4.01 15.08 -1.18
CA PHE A 228 5.44 14.98 -0.92
C PHE A 228 6.13 14.21 -2.04
N SER A 229 7.40 14.50 -2.28
CA SER A 229 8.18 13.82 -3.31
C SER A 229 9.59 13.54 -2.79
N ILE A 230 10.12 12.36 -3.13
CA ILE A 230 11.45 11.90 -2.74
C ILE A 230 12.22 11.71 -4.04
N ALA A 231 13.22 12.56 -4.27
CA ALA A 231 14.08 12.50 -5.43
C ALA A 231 15.44 11.95 -5.02
N ASP A 232 15.91 10.93 -5.74
CA ASP A 232 17.20 10.28 -5.54
C ASP A 232 18.10 10.39 -6.78
N GLN A 233 19.36 9.97 -6.65
CA GLN A 233 20.36 10.04 -7.72
C GLN A 233 20.84 8.64 -8.13
N GLY A 234 19.99 7.63 -7.95
CA GLY A 234 20.23 6.26 -8.36
C GLY A 234 20.24 6.05 -9.88
N PRO A 235 20.36 4.80 -10.33
CA PRO A 235 20.44 4.45 -11.75
C PRO A 235 19.14 4.72 -12.54
N GLY A 236 18.08 5.17 -11.85
CA GLY A 236 16.74 5.31 -12.41
C GLY A 236 16.05 3.98 -12.65
N ILE A 237 14.87 4.04 -13.25
CA ILE A 237 14.01 2.88 -13.53
C ILE A 237 13.92 2.72 -15.04
N SER A 238 14.22 1.52 -15.56
CA SER A 238 14.11 1.23 -16.98
C SER A 238 12.67 1.42 -17.47
N GLN A 239 12.51 1.94 -18.69
CA GLN A 239 11.20 2.29 -19.24
C GLN A 239 10.24 1.09 -19.33
N SER A 240 10.77 -0.11 -19.53
CA SER A 240 9.99 -1.36 -19.51
C SER A 240 9.42 -1.72 -18.14
N LEU A 241 10.08 -1.28 -17.06
CA LEU A 241 9.69 -1.61 -15.68
C LEU A 241 8.74 -0.57 -15.08
N GLN A 242 8.79 0.69 -15.54
CA GLN A 242 7.99 1.81 -15.02
C GLN A 242 6.50 1.48 -14.81
N PRO A 243 5.79 0.80 -15.73
CA PRO A 243 4.36 0.48 -15.53
C PRO A 243 4.10 -0.50 -14.38
N PHE A 244 5.11 -1.28 -14.00
CA PHE A 244 4.98 -2.43 -13.10
C PHE A 244 5.69 -2.20 -11.75
N ILE A 245 6.30 -1.04 -11.50
CA ILE A 245 7.10 -0.81 -10.28
C ILE A 245 6.30 -0.92 -8.99
N PHE A 246 4.97 -0.74 -9.07
CA PHE A 246 4.06 -0.89 -7.94
C PHE A 246 3.40 -2.27 -7.89
N ASP A 247 3.72 -3.18 -8.81
CA ASP A 247 3.22 -4.55 -8.80
C ASP A 247 4.02 -5.40 -7.82
N LYS A 248 3.37 -6.45 -7.32
CA LYS A 248 3.94 -7.32 -6.30
C LYS A 248 5.12 -8.11 -6.86
N PHE A 249 6.17 -8.21 -6.06
CA PHE A 249 7.39 -8.98 -6.35
C PHE A 249 8.20 -8.47 -7.54
N VAL A 250 7.86 -7.29 -8.09
CA VAL A 250 8.64 -6.67 -9.15
C VAL A 250 9.93 -6.11 -8.56
N GLN A 251 11.04 -6.44 -9.21
CA GLN A 251 12.37 -5.95 -8.88
C GLN A 251 13.07 -5.51 -10.17
N ALA A 252 13.85 -4.44 -10.11
CA ALA A 252 14.70 -4.08 -11.23
C ALA A 252 15.85 -5.09 -11.33
N ASP A 253 16.04 -5.68 -12.51
CA ASP A 253 17.23 -6.47 -12.85
C ASP A 253 18.44 -5.53 -12.98
N VAL A 254 18.94 -5.06 -11.84
CA VAL A 254 20.22 -4.36 -11.81
C VAL A 254 21.29 -5.43 -11.85
N ALA A 255 21.87 -5.60 -13.04
CA ALA A 255 22.76 -6.69 -13.45
C ALA A 255 24.03 -6.90 -12.60
N ASP A 256 24.28 -6.10 -11.55
CA ASP A 256 25.56 -6.14 -10.84
C ASP A 256 25.49 -6.01 -9.31
N ASP A 257 24.31 -6.08 -8.68
CA ASP A 257 24.27 -5.90 -7.21
C ASP A 257 23.27 -6.82 -6.49
N ARG A 258 23.61 -8.12 -6.45
CA ARG A 258 22.94 -9.11 -5.57
C ARG A 258 22.97 -8.73 -4.07
N LYS A 259 23.68 -7.65 -3.70
CA LYS A 259 23.73 -7.12 -2.34
C LYS A 259 22.58 -6.16 -2.02
N SER A 260 21.93 -5.59 -3.04
CA SER A 260 20.88 -4.56 -2.90
C SER A 260 19.47 -5.08 -3.22
N GLY A 261 19.24 -6.40 -3.22
CA GLY A 261 17.94 -7.03 -3.49
C GLY A 261 16.85 -6.66 -2.47
N GLY A 262 15.70 -6.19 -2.96
CA GLY A 262 14.51 -5.88 -2.15
C GLY A 262 13.56 -7.07 -2.11
N THR A 263 12.42 -6.92 -1.44
CA THR A 263 11.36 -7.94 -1.47
C THR A 263 10.44 -7.81 -2.68
N GLY A 264 10.44 -6.64 -3.34
CA GLY A 264 9.46 -6.27 -4.36
C GLY A 264 8.06 -6.01 -3.80
N LEU A 265 7.92 -5.90 -2.47
CA LEU A 265 6.63 -5.64 -1.81
C LEU A 265 6.50 -4.21 -1.26
N GLY A 266 7.60 -3.51 -1.06
CA GLY A 266 7.59 -2.19 -0.43
C GLY A 266 6.75 -1.17 -1.22
N LEU A 267 6.91 -1.12 -2.55
CA LEU A 267 6.18 -0.16 -3.41
C LEU A 267 4.71 -0.55 -3.59
N SER A 268 4.38 -1.84 -3.67
CA SER A 268 2.98 -2.29 -3.74
C SER A 268 2.21 -1.98 -2.45
N ILE A 269 2.87 -2.12 -1.28
CA ILE A 269 2.33 -1.66 0.01
C ILE A 269 2.12 -0.15 0.01
N CYS A 270 3.10 0.63 -0.50
CA CYS A 270 2.96 2.08 -0.59
C CYS A 270 1.73 2.47 -1.42
N LYS A 271 1.53 1.81 -2.57
CA LYS A 271 0.36 2.02 -3.42
C LYS A 271 -0.93 1.67 -2.70
N ALA A 272 -1.02 0.49 -2.07
CA ALA A 272 -2.21 0.07 -1.34
C ALA A 272 -2.57 1.05 -0.20
N ILE A 273 -1.59 1.52 0.57
CA ILE A 273 -1.81 2.51 1.63
C ILE A 273 -2.31 3.83 1.04
N VAL A 274 -1.64 4.35 0.01
CA VAL A 274 -2.00 5.64 -0.60
C VAL A 274 -3.39 5.58 -1.24
N GLU A 275 -3.75 4.47 -1.89
CA GLU A 275 -5.08 4.28 -2.48
C GLU A 275 -6.18 4.17 -1.42
N GLN A 276 -5.93 3.54 -0.27
CA GLN A 276 -6.88 3.55 0.87
C GLN A 276 -7.07 4.95 1.47
N HIS A 277 -6.12 5.86 1.26
CA HIS A 277 -6.23 7.27 1.62
C HIS A 277 -6.90 8.13 0.52
N ASP A 278 -7.48 7.50 -0.51
CA ASP A 278 -8.02 8.17 -1.71
C ASP A 278 -6.96 9.02 -2.45
N GLY A 279 -5.68 8.71 -2.25
CA GLY A 279 -4.54 9.40 -2.82
C GLY A 279 -4.06 8.78 -4.13
N LYS A 280 -2.96 9.35 -4.66
CA LYS A 280 -2.26 8.81 -5.83
C LYS A 280 -0.77 8.74 -5.56
N ILE A 281 -0.15 7.65 -5.98
CA ILE A 281 1.30 7.48 -5.99
C ILE A 281 1.78 7.34 -7.44
N GLY A 282 2.95 7.87 -7.72
CA GLY A 282 3.54 7.84 -9.05
C GLY A 282 5.06 7.96 -8.99
N PHE A 283 5.66 7.90 -10.17
CA PHE A 283 7.08 8.05 -10.43
C PHE A 283 7.25 9.09 -11.55
#